data_AF-A0A7L2VG59-F1
#
_entry.id   AF-A0A7L2VG59-F1
#
_cell.length_a   1.000
_cell.length_b   1.000
_cell.length_c   1.000
_cell.angle_alpha   90.00
_cell.angle_beta   90.00
_cell.angle_gamma   90.00
#
_symmetry.space_group_name_H-M   'P 1'
#
loop_
_entity.id
_entity.type
_entity.pdbx_description
1 polymer ?
#
loop_
_entity_poly.entity_id
_entity_poly.type
_entity_poly.pdbx_seq_one_letter_code
_entity_poly.pdbx_strand_id
1 'polypeptide(L)' 'EEDERYQGRTEFFPSEFRAGDMSLHLKNIRISDEGSYSCVVSFNGSSHEALVELQVAG' A
#
# COMPACT_ATOMS: atom_id res chain seq x y z
N GLU A 1 12.47 3.77 -3.30
CA GLU A 1 12.91 4.05 -1.92
C GLU A 1 11.68 4.42 -1.12
N GLU A 2 11.57 3.98 0.13
CA GLU A 2 10.40 4.25 0.97
C GLU A 2 10.42 5.71 1.46
N ASP A 3 9.26 6.37 1.51
CA ASP A 3 9.11 7.71 2.08
C ASP A 3 9.39 7.66 3.59
N GLU A 4 10.14 8.65 4.10
CA GLU A 4 10.52 8.74 5.52
C GLU A 4 9.32 8.65 6.48
N ARG A 5 8.12 9.08 6.06
CA ARG A 5 6.89 9.00 6.87
C ARG A 5 6.43 7.56 7.12
N TYR A 6 6.78 6.66 6.21
CA TYR A 6 6.36 5.26 6.23
C TYR A 6 7.47 4.31 6.65
N GLN A 7 8.74 4.76 6.64
CA GLN A 7 9.92 3.93 6.92
C GLN A 7 9.74 2.96 8.09
N GLY A 8 9.87 1.66 7.79
CA GLY A 8 9.76 0.58 8.79
C GLY A 8 8.34 0.31 9.29
N ARG A 9 7.33 0.97 8.71
CA ARG A 9 5.91 0.77 9.01
C ARG A 9 5.19 0.06 7.88
N THR A 10 5.78 -0.07 6.70
CA THR A 10 5.17 -0.79 5.58
C THR A 10 5.76 -2.19 5.40
N GLU A 11 4.92 -3.12 4.98
CA GLU A 11 5.31 -4.46 4.60
C GLU A 11 4.40 -4.97 3.47
N PHE A 12 5.02 -5.58 2.47
CA PHE A 12 4.31 -6.37 1.46
C PHE A 12 4.35 -7.85 1.82
N PHE A 13 3.57 -8.66 1.10
CA PHE A 13 3.57 -10.12 1.22
C PHE A 13 4.10 -10.79 -0.06
N PRO A 14 5.43 -10.79 -0.32
CA PRO A 14 6.00 -11.32 -1.56
C PRO A 14 5.65 -12.79 -1.85
N SER A 15 5.37 -13.60 -0.83
CA SER A 15 4.91 -14.99 -0.99
C SER A 15 3.58 -15.07 -1.73
N GLU A 16 2.71 -14.07 -1.55
CA GLU A 16 1.35 -14.05 -2.09
C GLU A 16 1.25 -13.40 -3.47
N PHE A 17 2.33 -12.80 -3.97
CA PHE A 17 2.33 -12.10 -5.26
C PHE A 17 1.95 -13.04 -6.43
N ARG A 18 2.32 -14.32 -6.36
CA ARG A 18 1.95 -15.31 -7.38
C ARG A 18 0.46 -15.64 -7.38
N ALA A 19 -0.21 -15.45 -6.25
CA ALA A 19 -1.66 -15.58 -6.12
C ALA A 19 -2.39 -14.28 -6.49
N GLY A 20 -1.66 -13.21 -6.79
CA GLY A 20 -2.20 -11.90 -7.18
C GLY A 20 -2.50 -10.98 -5.99
N ASP A 21 -2.13 -11.36 -4.76
CA ASP A 21 -2.26 -10.47 -3.61
C ASP A 21 -1.10 -9.47 -3.61
N MET A 22 -1.43 -8.18 -3.71
CA MET A 22 -0.48 -7.07 -3.71
C MET A 22 -0.78 -6.10 -2.56
N SER A 23 -1.42 -6.61 -1.50
CA SER A 23 -1.78 -5.84 -0.32
C SER A 23 -0.54 -5.26 0.35
N LEU A 24 -0.67 -3.99 0.77
CA LEU A 24 0.28 -3.29 1.60
C LEU A 24 -0.22 -3.28 3.04
N HIS A 25 0.59 -3.77 3.97
CA HIS A 25 0.30 -3.65 5.39
C HIS A 25 1.01 -2.42 5.96
N LEU A 26 0.24 -1.42 6.38
CA LEU A 26 0.72 -0.25 7.09
C LEU A 26 0.52 -0.42 8.60
N LYS A 27 1.62 -0.40 9.36
CA LYS A 27 1.68 -0.61 10.81
C LYS A 27 1.68 0.71 11.57
N ASN A 28 1.24 0.66 12.82
CA ASN A 28 1.23 1.80 13.75
C ASN A 28 0.54 3.03 13.13
N ILE A 29 -0.70 2.85 12.64
CA ILE A 29 -1.49 3.90 11.97
C ILE A 29 -1.59 5.16 12.84
N ARG A 30 -1.48 6.32 12.19
CA ARG A 30 -1.55 7.66 12.75
C ARG A 30 -2.65 8.44 12.05
N ILE A 31 -3.22 9.44 12.71
CA ILE A 31 -4.19 10.36 12.10
C ILE A 31 -3.65 10.99 10.81
N SER A 32 -2.34 11.29 10.76
CA SER A 32 -1.69 11.84 9.57
C SER A 32 -1.61 10.89 8.37
N ASP A 33 -1.89 9.61 8.55
CA ASP A 33 -1.94 8.65 7.46
C ASP A 33 -3.30 8.63 6.77
N GLU A 34 -4.33 9.32 7.30
CA GLU A 34 -5.62 9.45 6.62
C GLU A 34 -5.46 10.08 5.23
N GLY A 35 -6.20 9.53 4.25
CA GLY A 35 -6.27 10.04 2.90
C GLY A 35 -6.34 8.97 1.83
N SER A 36 -6.12 9.39 0.59
CA SER A 36 -6.22 8.54 -0.60
C SER A 36 -4.88 7.90 -0.95
N TYR A 37 -4.91 6.59 -1.16
CA TYR A 37 -3.78 5.76 -1.55
C TYR A 37 -4.03 5.16 -2.93
N SER A 38 -3.00 5.15 -3.77
CA SER A 38 -3.02 4.45 -5.05
C SER A 38 -2.13 3.21 -5.00
N CYS A 39 -2.67 2.09 -5.46
CA CYS A 39 -1.91 0.89 -5.78
C CYS A 39 -1.74 0.85 -7.30
N VAL A 40 -0.49 0.84 -7.76
CA VAL A 40 -0.16 0.76 -9.19
C VAL A 40 0.66 -0.50 -9.44
N VAL A 41 0.15 -1.37 -10.30
CA VAL A 41 0.75 -2.66 -10.62
C VAL A 41 1.04 -2.72 -12.12
N SER A 42 2.31 -2.85 -12.47
CA SER A 42 2.75 -3.00 -13.86
C SER A 42 3.24 -4.43 -14.11
N PHE A 43 2.60 -5.13 -15.04
CA PHE A 43 2.97 -6.50 -15.40
C PHE A 43 2.77 -6.76 -16.90
N ASN A 44 3.74 -7.38 -17.57
CA ASN A 44 3.68 -7.73 -19.00
C ASN A 44 3.22 -6.59 -19.93
N GLY A 45 3.57 -5.35 -19.61
CA GLY A 45 3.20 -4.18 -20.41
C GLY A 45 1.79 -3.63 -20.15
N SER A 46 1.00 -4.24 -19.26
CA SER A 46 -0.22 -3.62 -18.71
C SER A 46 0.08 -2.95 -17.37
N SER A 47 -0.69 -1.89 -17.08
CA SER A 47 -0.71 -1.23 -15.78
C SER A 47 -2.13 -1.26 -15.24
N HIS A 48 -2.26 -1.59 -13.96
CA HIS A 48 -3.51 -1.60 -13.22
C HIS A 48 -3.39 -0.62 -12.05
N GLU A 49 -4.41 0.20 -11.85
CA GLU A 49 -4.49 1.15 -10.76
C GLU A 49 -5.73 0.87 -9.92
N ALA A 50 -5.57 0.91 -8.60
CA ALA A 50 -6.67 0.90 -7.64
C ALA A 50 -6.49 2.05 -6.66
N LEU A 51 -7.59 2.74 -6.35
CA LEU A 51 -7.64 3.80 -5.35
C LEU A 51 -8.33 3.28 -4.08
N VAL A 52 -7.74 3.59 -2.92
CA VAL A 52 -8.24 3.21 -1.60
C VAL A 52 -8.24 4.44 -0.73
N GLU A 53 -9.36 4.71 -0.05
CA GLU A 53 -9.44 5.76 0.95
C GLU A 53 -9.21 5.16 2.33
N LEU A 54 -8.20 5.65 3.07
CA LEU A 54 -7.93 5.27 4.44
C LEU A 54 -8.54 6.32 5.37
N GLN A 55 -9.55 5.92 6.15
CA GLN A 55 -10.13 6.74 7.21
C GLN A 55 -9.56 6.28 8.57
N VAL A 56 -9.11 7.22 9.39
CA VAL A 56 -8.55 6.92 10.71
C VAL A 56 -9.46 7.49 11.79
N ALA A 57 -10.08 6.61 12.56
CA ALA A 57 -10.87 7.02 13.72
C ALA A 57 -9.96 7.61 14.81
N GLY A 58 -10.31 8.80 15.29
CA GLY A 58 -9.64 9.49 16.41
C GLY A 58 -10.14 9.09 17.78
#